data_AF-A0A926EFN3-F1
#
_entry.id   AF-A0A926EFN3-F1
#
_cell.length_a   1.000
_cell.length_b   1.000
_cell.length_c   1.000
_cell.angle_alpha   90.00
_cell.angle_beta   90.00
_cell.angle_gamma   90.00
#
_symmetry.space_group_name_H-M   'P 1'
#
loop_
_entity.id
_entity.type
_entity.pdbx_description
1 polymer ?
#
loop_
_entity_poly.entity_id
_entity_poly.type
_entity_poly.pdbx_seq_one_letter_code
_entity_poly.pdbx_strand_id
1 'polypeptide(L)' 'MHNKMLDQQAILNTKKQLARAIEKHNYDLQAPEVLELSKCLDKLMLPAFKSQLDFYNYYLNHSHPFMT' A
#
# COMPACT_ATOMS: atom_id res chain seq x y z
N MET A 1 4.63 -7.79 19.94
CA MET A 1 4.37 -7.78 18.49
C MET A 1 5.34 -6.83 17.83
N HIS A 2 6.34 -7.34 17.12
CA HIS A 2 7.24 -6.50 16.33
C HIS A 2 6.45 -5.95 15.15
N ASN A 3 5.94 -4.72 15.29
CA ASN A 3 5.56 -3.92 14.14
C ASN A 3 6.81 -3.79 13.29
N LYS A 4 6.92 -4.63 12.25
CA LYS A 4 7.86 -4.44 11.16
C LYS A 4 7.60 -3.00 10.72
N MET A 5 8.48 -2.06 11.09
CA MET A 5 8.35 -0.68 10.64
C MET A 5 8.17 -0.78 9.14
N LEU A 6 6.96 -0.46 8.67
CA LEU A 6 6.70 -0.28 7.26
C LEU A 6 7.84 0.60 6.77
N ASP A 7 8.56 0.16 5.76
CA ASP A 7 9.65 0.93 5.20
C ASP A 7 9.02 2.10 4.42
N GLN A 8 8.54 3.08 5.18
CA GLN A 8 7.87 4.28 4.69
C GLN A 8 8.79 5.02 3.73
N GLN A 9 10.10 4.94 3.95
CA GLN A 9 11.09 5.51 3.07
C GLN A 9 11.15 4.76 1.74
N ALA A 10 11.15 3.43 1.74
CA ALA A 10 11.04 2.64 0.51
C ALA A 10 9.75 2.95 -0.24
N ILE A 11 8.60 2.97 0.43
CA ILE A 11 7.30 3.32 -0.17
C ILE A 11 7.34 4.71 -0.80
N LEU A 12 7.87 5.71 -0.08
CA LEU A 12 7.96 7.09 -0.58
C LEU A 12 8.89 7.17 -1.80
N ASN A 13 10.02 6.48 -1.76
CA ASN A 13 10.97 6.45 -2.87
C ASN A 13 10.37 5.78 -4.10
N THR A 14 9.71 4.62 -3.93
CA THR A 14 9.03 3.93 -5.03
C THR A 14 7.90 4.78 -5.63
N LYS A 15 7.12 5.51 -4.82
CA LYS A 15 6.12 6.48 -5.33
C LYS A 15 6.74 7.57 -6.18
N LYS A 16 7.87 8.15 -5.75
CA LYS A 16 8.59 9.17 -6.52
C LYS A 16 9.12 8.61 -7.84
N GLN A 17 9.64 7.39 -7.83
CA GLN A 17 10.11 6.71 -9.04
C GLN A 17 8.95 6.43 -9.99
N LEU A 18 7.82 5.95 -9.49
CA LEU A 18 6.62 5.68 -10.28
C LEU A 18 6.09 6.96 -10.95
N ALA A 19 5.98 8.07 -10.20
CA ALA A 19 5.55 9.36 -10.77
C ALA A 19 6.45 9.81 -11.93
N ARG A 20 7.77 9.73 -11.74
CA ARG A 20 8.76 10.05 -12.78
C ARG A 20 8.66 9.12 -13.99
N ALA A 21 8.41 7.83 -13.77
CA ALA A 21 8.25 6.86 -14.86
C ALA A 21 6.98 7.14 -15.67
N ILE A 22 5.87 7.48 -15.01
CA ILE A 22 4.62 7.87 -15.68
C ILE A 22 4.85 9.10 -16.57
N GLU A 23 5.49 10.14 -16.04
CA GLU A 23 5.83 11.35 -16.82
C GLU A 23 6.76 11.01 -18.00
N LYS A 24 7.80 10.20 -17.77
CA LYS A 24 8.77 9.76 -18.79
C LYS A 24 8.13 8.97 -19.93
N HIS A 25 7.14 8.14 -19.64
CA HIS A 25 6.44 7.31 -20.64
C HIS A 25 5.18 7.99 -21.18
N ASN A 26 5.09 9.33 -21.12
CA ASN A 26 3.95 10.11 -21.63
C ASN A 26 2.60 9.63 -21.07
N TYR A 27 2.57 9.29 -19.79
CA TYR A 27 1.39 8.77 -19.09
C TYR A 27 0.87 7.42 -19.60
N ASP A 28 1.69 6.67 -20.35
CA ASP A 28 1.40 5.27 -20.66
C ASP A 28 1.53 4.40 -19.40
N LEU A 29 0.39 4.08 -18.80
CA LEU A 29 0.32 3.25 -17.60
C LEU A 29 0.62 1.77 -17.87
N GLN A 30 0.69 1.35 -19.14
CA GLN A 30 1.03 0.00 -19.56
C GLN A 30 2.52 -0.16 -19.87
N ALA A 31 3.29 0.93 -19.85
CA ALA A 31 4.74 0.87 -20.02
C ALA A 31 5.35 -0.10 -19.01
N PRO A 32 6.25 -1.02 -19.43
CA PRO A 32 6.79 -2.06 -18.55
C PRO A 32 7.40 -1.53 -17.25
N GLU A 33 8.09 -0.39 -17.30
CA GLU A 33 8.69 0.27 -16.13
C GLU A 33 7.62 0.76 -15.14
N VAL A 34 6.51 1.32 -15.63
CA VAL A 34 5.39 1.80 -14.81
C VAL A 34 4.66 0.63 -14.15
N LEU A 35 4.46 -0.46 -14.88
CA LEU A 35 3.85 -1.68 -14.35
C LEU A 35 4.70 -2.33 -13.25
N GLU A 36 6.01 -2.45 -13.45
CA GLU A 36 6.91 -3.03 -12.46
C GLU A 36 7.00 -2.18 -11.18
N LEU A 37 7.07 -0.85 -11.33
CA LEU A 37 7.05 0.07 -10.18
C LEU A 37 5.72 0.02 -9.43
N SER A 38 4.60 -0.11 -10.15
CA SER A 38 3.26 -0.26 -9.54
C SER A 38 3.16 -1.55 -8.73
N LYS A 39 3.58 -2.69 -9.31
CA LYS A 39 3.61 -3.99 -8.58
C LYS A 39 4.53 -3.95 -7.36
N CYS A 40 5.66 -3.26 -7.45
CA CYS A 40 6.58 -3.09 -6.33
C CYS A 40 5.91 -2.29 -5.21
N LEU A 41 5.27 -1.18 -5.55
CA LEU A 41 4.54 -0.35 -4.60
C LEU A 41 3.40 -1.13 -3.92
N ASP A 42 2.64 -1.92 -4.67
CA ASP A 42 1.56 -2.76 -4.13
C ASP A 42 2.11 -3.76 -3.10
N LYS A 43 3.21 -4.45 -3.41
CA LYS A 43 3.86 -5.38 -2.48
C LYS A 43 4.30 -4.70 -1.18
N LEU A 44 4.81 -3.47 -1.27
CA LEU A 44 5.24 -2.70 -0.11
C LEU A 44 4.07 -2.22 0.74
N MET A 45 2.95 -1.85 0.12
CA MET A 45 1.79 -1.28 0.81
C MET A 45 0.81 -2.35 1.34
N LEU A 46 0.79 -3.54 0.75
CA LEU A 46 -0.15 -4.62 1.11
C LEU A 46 -0.15 -4.96 2.62
N PRO A 47 1.00 -5.08 3.31
CA PRO A 47 1.00 -5.33 4.76
C PRO A 47 0.36 -4.21 5.57
N ALA A 48 0.53 -2.94 5.16
CA ALA A 48 -0.09 -1.80 5.82
C ALA A 48 -1.62 -1.87 5.72
N PHE A 49 -2.12 -2.10 4.51
CA PHE A 49 -3.56 -2.22 4.25
C PHE A 49 -4.17 -3.39 5.01
N LYS A 50 -3.49 -4.54 5.06
CA LYS A 50 -3.93 -5.69 5.87
C LYS A 50 -4.03 -5.33 7.35
N SER A 51 -2.99 -4.70 7.91
CA SER A 51 -3.00 -4.30 9.31
C SER A 51 -4.11 -3.29 9.64
N GLN A 52 -4.39 -2.34 8.74
CA GLN A 52 -5.50 -1.39 8.91
C GLN A 52 -6.87 -2.10 8.86
N LEU A 53 -7.04 -3.04 7.93
CA LEU A 53 -8.26 -3.83 7.81
C LEU A 53 -8.47 -4.73 9.03
N ASP A 54 -7.41 -5.40 9.51
CA ASP A 54 -7.45 -6.25 10.69
C ASP A 54 -7.83 -5.45 11.94
N PHE A 55 -7.26 -4.26 12.11
CA PHE A 55 -7.63 -3.35 13.20
C PHE A 55 -9.11 -2.94 13.13
N TYR A 56 -9.60 -2.60 11.93
CA TYR A 56 -11.00 -2.21 11.75
C TYR A 56 -11.96 -3.37 12.02
N ASN A 57 -11.64 -4.58 11.53
CA ASN A 57 -12.42 -5.78 11.79
C ASN A 57 -12.45 -6.13 13.29
N TYR A 58 -11.30 -6.01 13.97
CA TYR A 58 -11.23 -6.17 15.43
C TYR A 58 -12.14 -5.16 16.13
N TYR A 59 -12.05 -3.88 15.74
CA TYR A 59 -12.90 -2.83 16.29
C TYR A 59 -14.38 -3.14 16.08
N LEU A 60 -14.82 -3.47 14.86
CA LEU A 60 -16.23 -3.81 14.58
C LEU A 60 -16.72 -4.99 15.43
N ASN A 61 -15.93 -6.06 15.53
CA ASN A 61 -16.31 -7.27 16.26
C ASN A 61 -16.38 -7.08 17.78
N HIS A 62 -15.67 -6.09 18.33
CA HIS A 62 -15.60 -5.85 19.78
C HIS A 62 -16.28 -4.56 20.23
N SER A 63 -16.67 -3.67 19.31
CA SER A 63 -17.32 -2.39 19.61
C SER A 63 -18.84 -2.43 19.43
N HIS A 64 -19.42 -3.59 19.08
CA HIS A 64 -20.86 -3.84 19.15
C HIS A 64 -21.16 -4.96 20.17
N PRO A 65 -21.35 -4.62 21.46
CA PRO A 65 -21.86 -5.56 22.44
C PRO A 65 -23.39 -5.75 22.41
N PHE A 66 -24.14 -5.00 21.59
CA PHE A 66 -25.62 -5.01 21.65
C PHE A 66 -26.28 -4.89 20.26
N MET A 67 -26.41 -6.01 19.55
CA MET A 67 -27.38 -6.20 18.46
C MET A 67 -27.84 -7.67 18.48
N THR A 68 -28.42 -8.09 19.61
CA THR A 68 -29.31 -9.27 19.74
C THR A 68 -30.35 -8.96 20.79
#